data_AF-A0A819AAX4-F1
#
_entry.id   AF-A0A819AAX4-F1
#
_cell.length_a   1.000
_cell.length_b   1.000
_cell.length_c   1.000
_cell.angle_alpha   90.00
_cell.angle_beta   90.00
_cell.angle_gamma   90.00
#
_symmetry.space_group_name_H-M   'P 1'
#
loop_
_entity.id
_entity.type
_entity.pdbx_description
1 polymer ?
#
loop_
_entity_poly.entity_id
_entity_poly.type
_entity_poly.pdbx_seq_one_letter_code
_entity_poly.pdbx_strand_id
1 'polypeptide(L)'
;MNQSTLFILSAVLIQLTSACFITNCPIGGKRSLLLNHNHHTHECPTCGFNGQCFGPSICCTSLSCRIGHPSDIHQCTSENRSPVPCTIKSAVCSAVPNGRCAANGICCGTDSCQMDKSCSISSNQDDESPSLST
;
A
#
# COMPACT_ATOMS: atom_id res chain seq x y z
N MET A 1 -37.59 -1.78 42.93
CA MET A 1 -36.70 -1.63 41.76
C MET A 1 -37.51 -2.06 40.56
N ASN A 2 -38.00 -1.12 39.76
CA ASN A 2 -39.07 -1.38 38.78
C ASN A 2 -38.48 -1.99 37.51
N GLN A 3 -39.22 -2.91 36.87
CA GLN A 3 -38.80 -3.55 35.62
C GLN A 3 -38.33 -2.52 34.58
N SER A 4 -39.06 -1.39 34.48
CA SER A 4 -38.75 -0.29 33.57
C SER A 4 -37.41 0.40 33.87
N THR A 5 -37.04 0.56 35.14
CA THR A 5 -35.73 1.13 35.50
C THR A 5 -34.57 0.21 35.10
N LEU A 6 -34.74 -1.11 35.18
CA LEU A 6 -33.73 -2.07 34.76
C LEU A 6 -33.50 -2.04 33.24
N PHE A 7 -34.60 -1.95 32.46
CA PHE A 7 -34.54 -1.83 31.00
C PHE A 7 -33.88 -0.52 30.53
N ILE A 8 -34.16 0.60 31.21
CA ILE A 8 -33.53 1.87 30.87
C ILE A 8 -32.02 1.82 31.16
N LEU A 9 -31.63 1.23 32.29
CA LEU A 9 -30.23 1.12 32.69
C LEU A 9 -29.42 0.24 31.72
N SER A 10 -29.99 -0.88 31.28
CA SER A 10 -29.33 -1.78 30.32
C SER A 10 -29.19 -1.14 28.94
N ALA A 11 -30.21 -0.42 28.45
CA ALA A 11 -30.16 0.29 27.18
C ALA A 11 -29.07 1.39 27.19
N VAL A 12 -28.94 2.13 28.30
CA VAL A 12 -27.89 3.15 28.45
C VAL A 12 -26.50 2.50 28.41
N LEU A 13 -26.25 1.42 29.16
CA LEU A 13 -24.96 0.72 29.15
C LEU A 13 -24.55 0.25 27.75
N ILE A 14 -25.47 -0.30 26.97
CA ILE A 14 -25.19 -0.80 25.60
C ILE A 14 -24.76 0.36 24.68
N GLN A 15 -25.41 1.52 24.79
CA GLN A 15 -25.06 2.72 23.99
C GLN A 15 -23.70 3.32 24.38
N LEU A 16 -23.28 3.19 25.65
CA LEU A 16 -21.95 3.59 26.09
C LEU A 16 -20.85 2.67 25.53
N THR A 17 -21.14 1.39 25.32
CA THR A 17 -20.17 0.42 24.78
C THR A 17 -20.00 0.48 23.25
N SER A 18 -20.98 1.01 22.52
CA SER A 18 -20.91 1.12 21.05
C SER A 18 -20.09 2.33 20.57
N ALA A 19 -19.86 3.33 21.43
CA ALA A 19 -19.23 4.59 21.04
C ALA A 19 -17.70 4.55 20.85
N CYS A 20 -17.02 3.45 21.21
CA CYS A 20 -15.55 3.37 21.14
C CYS A 20 -15.03 1.98 20.74
N PHE A 21 -15.71 1.30 19.82
CA PHE A 21 -15.17 0.07 19.23
C PHE A 21 -14.77 0.32 17.76
N ILE A 22 -13.54 0.80 17.56
CA ILE A 22 -12.90 0.72 16.23
C ILE A 22 -12.59 -0.75 15.98
N THR A 23 -13.47 -1.41 15.22
CA THR A 23 -13.31 -2.80 14.77
C THR A 23 -12.26 -2.94 13.67
N ASN A 24 -11.93 -1.83 13.00
CA ASN A 24 -11.01 -1.76 11.88
C ASN A 24 -9.72 -1.05 12.28
N CYS A 25 -9.04 -1.57 13.31
CA CYS A 25 -7.70 -1.09 13.62
C CYS A 25 -6.75 -1.51 12.48
N PRO A 26 -6.05 -0.57 11.82
CA PRO A 26 -5.02 -0.92 10.86
C PRO A 26 -3.94 -1.74 11.56
N ILE A 27 -3.36 -2.67 10.82
CA ILE A 27 -2.33 -3.55 11.34
C ILE A 27 -1.09 -2.69 11.65
N GLY A 28 -0.62 -2.70 12.91
CA GLY A 28 0.53 -1.88 13.35
C GLY A 28 0.22 -0.65 14.22
N GLY A 29 -0.45 -0.85 15.37
CA GLY A 29 -0.64 0.22 16.37
C GLY A 29 0.68 0.79 16.91
N LYS A 30 0.63 1.92 17.64
CA LYS A 30 1.80 2.75 18.08
C LYS A 30 3.02 2.01 18.68
N ARG A 31 2.87 0.75 19.10
CA ARG A 31 3.92 -0.10 19.68
C ARG A 31 4.63 -1.01 18.66
N SER A 32 4.11 -1.19 17.45
CA SER A 32 4.77 -1.97 16.39
C SER A 32 6.01 -1.29 15.82
N LEU A 33 6.14 0.04 15.99
CA LEU A 33 7.31 0.80 15.56
C LEU A 33 8.60 0.36 16.26
N LEU A 34 8.53 -0.14 17.49
CA LEU A 34 9.72 -0.54 18.24
C LEU A 34 10.28 -1.91 17.82
N LEU A 35 9.44 -2.80 17.27
CA LEU A 35 9.90 -4.06 16.67
C LEU A 35 10.49 -3.85 15.26
N ASN A 36 10.23 -2.69 14.64
CA ASN A 36 10.60 -2.35 13.27
C ASN A 36 11.95 -1.60 13.16
N HIS A 37 12.76 -1.59 14.23
CA HIS A 37 14.09 -0.96 14.21
C HIS A 37 15.08 -1.72 13.28
N ASN A 38 14.76 -2.97 12.91
CA ASN A 38 15.33 -3.64 11.74
C ASN A 38 14.34 -3.50 10.58
N HIS A 39 14.25 -2.30 10.00
CA HIS A 39 13.27 -1.95 8.97
C HIS A 39 13.58 -2.67 7.65
N HIS A 40 13.29 -3.97 7.59
CA HIS A 40 13.39 -4.75 6.36
C HIS A 40 12.23 -4.32 5.45
N THR A 41 12.42 -3.23 4.71
CA THR A 41 11.52 -2.83 3.64
C THR A 41 11.52 -3.94 2.60
N HIS A 42 10.38 -4.59 2.39
CA HIS A 42 10.24 -5.55 1.29
C HIS A 42 9.79 -4.82 0.01
N GLU A 43 9.99 -5.48 -1.12
CA GLU A 43 9.47 -5.01 -2.40
C GLU A 43 7.98 -5.33 -2.51
N CYS A 44 7.23 -4.44 -3.16
CA CYS A 44 5.79 -4.64 -3.34
C CYS A 44 5.51 -5.94 -4.10
N PRO A 45 4.36 -6.62 -3.87
CA PRO A 45 4.08 -7.89 -4.51
C PRO A 45 4.07 -7.78 -6.03
N THR A 46 4.44 -8.87 -6.68
CA THR A 46 4.36 -9.01 -8.13
C THR A 46 2.94 -9.37 -8.56
N CYS A 47 2.57 -8.97 -9.77
CA CYS A 47 1.26 -9.20 -10.36
C CYS A 47 1.37 -9.45 -11.87
N GLY A 48 0.45 -10.23 -12.44
CA GLY A 48 0.47 -10.59 -13.86
C GLY A 48 1.82 -11.19 -14.35
N PHE A 49 2.17 -10.90 -15.61
CA PHE A 49 3.46 -11.29 -16.20
C PHE A 49 4.52 -10.23 -15.89
N ASN A 50 5.36 -10.49 -14.88
CA ASN A 50 6.48 -9.62 -14.47
C ASN A 50 6.07 -8.17 -14.16
N GLY A 51 4.84 -7.98 -13.65
CA GLY A 51 4.37 -6.68 -13.17
C GLY A 51 4.58 -6.51 -11.68
N GLN A 52 4.44 -5.27 -11.21
CA GLN A 52 4.51 -4.88 -9.81
C GLN A 52 3.28 -4.09 -9.41
N CYS A 53 2.84 -4.30 -8.17
CA CYS A 53 1.71 -3.60 -7.59
C CYS A 53 2.12 -2.19 -7.15
N PHE A 54 1.40 -1.17 -7.64
CA PHE A 54 1.53 0.24 -7.20
C PHE A 54 0.43 0.64 -6.21
N GLY A 55 -0.65 -0.14 -6.16
CA GLY A 55 -1.77 0.03 -5.24
C GLY A 55 -2.65 -1.22 -5.23
N PRO A 56 -3.71 -1.27 -4.40
CA PRO A 56 -4.53 -2.47 -4.19
C PRO A 56 -5.24 -2.96 -5.47
N SER A 57 -5.42 -2.07 -6.45
CA SER A 57 -6.07 -2.36 -7.73
C SER A 57 -5.21 -1.95 -8.94
N ILE A 58 -3.93 -1.64 -8.74
CA ILE A 58 -3.04 -1.13 -9.82
C ILE A 58 -1.85 -2.08 -9.98
N CYS A 59 -1.77 -2.70 -11.16
CA CYS A 59 -0.67 -3.56 -11.56
C CYS A 59 0.02 -3.00 -12.81
N CYS A 60 1.33 -2.80 -12.74
CA CYS A 60 2.10 -2.24 -13.85
C CYS A 60 3.26 -3.15 -14.26
N THR A 61 3.40 -3.36 -15.56
CA THR A 61 4.58 -3.95 -16.19
C THR A 61 5.43 -2.82 -16.79
N SER A 62 6.66 -3.09 -17.20
CA SER A 62 7.52 -2.12 -17.89
C SER A 62 6.87 -1.47 -19.12
N LEU A 63 5.86 -2.11 -19.72
CA LEU A 63 5.18 -1.65 -20.94
C LEU A 63 3.82 -0.98 -20.69
N SER A 64 3.07 -1.40 -19.68
CA SER A 64 1.68 -0.95 -19.49
C SER A 64 1.19 -1.13 -18.06
N CYS A 65 0.18 -0.36 -17.68
CA CYS A 65 -0.52 -0.46 -16.40
C CYS A 65 -1.97 -0.87 -16.59
N ARG A 66 -2.47 -1.72 -15.69
CA ARG A 66 -3.86 -2.14 -15.59
C ARG A 66 -4.42 -1.71 -14.23
N ILE A 67 -5.62 -1.13 -14.25
CA ILE A 67 -6.32 -0.63 -13.06
C ILE A 67 -7.65 -1.38 -12.94
N GLY A 68 -7.93 -1.94 -11.77
CA GLY A 68 -9.20 -2.63 -11.47
C GLY A 68 -9.35 -4.00 -12.11
N HIS A 69 -8.27 -4.63 -12.59
CA HIS A 69 -8.36 -5.94 -13.22
C HIS A 69 -8.46 -7.06 -12.17
N PRO A 70 -9.48 -7.94 -12.21
CA PRO A 70 -9.79 -8.88 -11.13
C PRO A 70 -8.67 -9.90 -10.87
N SER A 71 -7.87 -10.26 -11.87
CA SER A 71 -6.74 -11.18 -11.68
C SER A 71 -5.60 -10.60 -10.86
N ASP A 72 -5.51 -9.28 -10.75
CA ASP A 72 -4.36 -8.59 -10.15
C ASP A 72 -4.70 -8.07 -8.74
N ILE A 73 -5.99 -7.86 -8.45
CA ILE A 73 -6.49 -7.37 -7.15
C ILE A 73 -6.07 -8.29 -6.00
N HIS A 74 -6.13 -9.61 -6.17
CA HIS A 74 -5.82 -10.53 -5.08
C HIS A 74 -4.35 -10.43 -4.65
N GLN A 75 -3.43 -10.33 -5.61
CA GLN A 75 -1.99 -10.18 -5.37
C GLN A 75 -1.70 -8.83 -4.74
N CYS A 76 -2.25 -7.74 -5.27
CA CYS A 76 -1.95 -6.40 -4.75
C CYS A 76 -2.60 -6.11 -3.39
N THR A 77 -3.78 -6.67 -3.11
CA THR A 77 -4.42 -6.55 -1.78
C THR A 77 -3.72 -7.39 -0.70
N SER A 78 -2.84 -8.33 -1.08
CA SER A 78 -2.04 -9.08 -0.11
C SER A 78 -1.14 -8.17 0.72
N GLU A 79 -0.67 -7.06 0.13
CA GLU A 79 0.16 -6.05 0.80
C GLU A 79 -0.55 -5.39 1.99
N ASN A 80 -1.88 -5.26 1.93
CA ASN A 80 -2.66 -4.67 3.03
C ASN A 80 -2.62 -5.50 4.33
N ARG A 81 -2.12 -6.75 4.25
CA ARG A 81 -1.89 -7.60 5.42
C ARG A 81 -0.50 -7.41 6.01
N SER A 82 0.41 -6.70 5.33
CA SER A 82 1.74 -6.41 5.83
C SER A 82 1.72 -5.24 6.82
N PRO A 83 2.34 -5.38 8.01
CA PRO A 83 2.51 -4.28 8.95
C PRO A 83 3.63 -3.31 8.57
N VAL A 84 4.48 -3.68 7.61
CA VAL A 84 5.58 -2.85 7.10
C VAL A 84 5.22 -2.42 5.69
N PRO A 85 5.40 -1.14 5.31
CA PRO A 85 5.12 -0.71 3.94
C PRO A 85 6.16 -1.27 2.96
N CYS A 86 5.68 -1.82 1.85
CA CYS A 86 6.54 -2.16 0.73
C CYS A 86 7.11 -0.92 0.02
N THR A 87 8.18 -1.13 -0.75
CA THR A 87 8.79 -0.11 -1.59
C THR A 87 8.89 -0.58 -3.05
N ILE A 88 8.85 0.35 -3.98
CA ILE A 88 9.04 0.09 -5.41
C ILE A 88 10.34 0.75 -5.83
N LYS A 89 11.23 -0.02 -6.45
CA LYS A 89 12.53 0.46 -6.95
C LYS A 89 12.38 1.13 -8.32
N SER A 90 11.69 2.26 -8.38
CA SER A 90 11.60 3.06 -9.59
C SER A 90 11.70 4.56 -9.31
N ALA A 91 12.09 5.33 -10.34
CA ALA A 91 12.27 6.78 -10.21
C ALA A 91 10.98 7.47 -9.75
N VAL A 92 11.12 8.50 -8.92
CA VAL A 92 9.99 9.37 -8.53
C VAL A 92 9.58 10.26 -9.69
N CYS A 93 8.28 10.55 -9.79
CA CYS A 93 7.70 11.39 -10.83
C CYS A 93 6.80 12.47 -10.23
N SER A 94 6.48 13.49 -11.02
CA SER A 94 5.78 14.69 -10.53
C SER A 94 4.32 14.77 -10.95
N ALA A 95 3.89 13.98 -11.94
CA ALA A 95 2.49 13.99 -12.39
C ALA A 95 1.50 13.52 -11.31
N VAL A 96 1.93 12.67 -10.38
CA VAL A 96 1.12 12.18 -9.26
C VAL A 96 1.87 12.43 -7.94
N PRO A 97 1.21 12.94 -6.88
CA PRO A 97 1.85 13.13 -5.59
C PRO A 97 2.35 11.79 -5.03
N ASN A 98 3.62 11.77 -4.60
CA ASN A 98 4.34 10.55 -4.19
C ASN A 98 4.34 9.45 -5.28
N GLY A 99 4.16 9.84 -6.55
CA GLY A 99 4.13 8.93 -7.67
C GLY A 99 5.52 8.39 -8.00
N ARG A 100 5.53 7.20 -8.59
CA ARG A 100 6.74 6.60 -9.16
C ARG A 100 6.48 6.13 -10.58
N CYS A 101 7.53 6.11 -11.38
CA CYS A 101 7.48 5.63 -12.75
C CYS A 101 7.17 4.14 -12.78
N ALA A 102 6.09 3.79 -13.46
CA ALA A 102 5.55 2.43 -13.46
C ALA A 102 5.74 1.74 -14.81
N ALA A 103 5.72 2.51 -15.89
CA ALA A 103 5.98 2.07 -17.25
C ALA A 103 6.51 3.25 -18.08
N ASN A 104 6.87 3.01 -19.34
CA ASN A 104 7.34 4.07 -20.24
C ASN A 104 6.33 5.23 -20.34
N GLY A 105 6.72 6.40 -19.84
CA GLY A 105 5.89 7.60 -19.85
C GLY A 105 4.70 7.57 -18.88
N ILE A 106 4.62 6.62 -17.95
CA ILE A 106 3.51 6.48 -16.99
C ILE A 106 4.02 6.62 -15.56
N CYS A 107 3.45 7.58 -14.83
CA CYS A 107 3.64 7.84 -13.42
C CYS A 107 2.43 7.33 -12.63
N CYS A 108 2.62 6.43 -11.67
CA CYS A 108 1.54 5.89 -10.84
C CYS A 108 1.75 6.17 -9.36
N GLY A 109 0.67 6.52 -8.67
CA GLY A 109 0.54 6.45 -7.22
C GLY A 109 -0.31 5.25 -6.81
N THR A 110 -0.82 5.27 -5.58
CA THR A 110 -1.62 4.18 -5.00
C THR A 110 -3.00 4.03 -5.64
N ASP A 111 -3.60 5.15 -6.08
CA ASP A 111 -5.00 5.17 -6.55
C ASP A 111 -5.16 5.59 -8.01
N SER A 112 -4.12 6.18 -8.62
CA SER A 112 -4.20 6.68 -9.99
C SER A 112 -2.86 6.68 -10.71
N CYS A 113 -2.94 6.67 -12.05
CA CYS A 113 -1.79 6.81 -12.93
C CYS A 113 -2.03 7.97 -13.91
N GLN A 114 -0.98 8.69 -14.24
CA GLN A 114 -0.98 9.76 -15.25
C GLN A 114 0.24 9.63 -16.15
N MET A 115 0.15 10.21 -17.35
CA MET A 115 1.29 10.28 -18.25
C MET A 115 2.29 11.31 -17.73
N ASP A 116 3.57 10.93 -17.64
CA ASP A 116 4.66 11.81 -17.25
C ASP A 116 5.87 11.56 -18.15
N LYS A 117 6.35 12.60 -18.85
CA LYS A 117 7.51 12.50 -19.73
C LYS A 117 8.80 12.21 -18.95
N SER A 118 8.82 12.51 -17.66
CA SER A 118 9.92 12.19 -16.75
C SER A 118 10.14 10.69 -16.61
N CYS A 119 9.10 9.88 -16.88
CA CYS A 119 9.15 8.42 -16.84
C CYS A 119 9.54 7.77 -18.18
N SER A 120 10.17 8.54 -19.08
CA SER A 120 10.73 7.98 -20.31
C SER A 120 11.82 6.98 -19.94
N ILE A 121 11.71 5.75 -20.43
CA ILE A 121 12.78 4.75 -20.30
C ILE A 121 13.91 5.20 -21.22
N SER A 122 14.82 6.03 -20.72
CA SER A 122 16.21 5.94 -21.15
C SER A 122 16.72 4.63 -20.58
N SER A 123 17.08 3.69 -21.44
CA SER A 123 17.71 2.43 -21.09
C SER A 123 19.07 2.68 -20.44
N ASN A 124 19.07 3.12 -19.18
CA ASN A 124 20.20 3.04 -18.29
C ASN A 124 19.85 1.92 -17.31
N GLN A 125 20.40 0.74 -17.59
CA GLN A 125 20.66 -0.25 -16.57
C GLN A 125 21.58 0.42 -15.55
N ASP A 126 21.01 0.93 -14.48
CA ASP A 126 21.78 1.19 -13.28
C ASP A 126 21.88 -0.14 -12.52
N ASP A 127 22.70 -1.03 -13.08
CA ASP A 127 23.56 -1.92 -12.30
C ASP A 127 24.43 -1.02 -11.40
N GLU A 128 23.87 -0.50 -10.31
CA GLU A 128 24.67 0.12 -9.25
C GLU A 128 24.81 -0.86 -8.09
N SER A 129 25.58 -1.92 -8.36
CA SER A 129 26.52 -2.43 -7.38
C SER A 129 27.80 -1.60 -7.46
N PRO A 130 28.24 -0.97 -6.37
CA PRO A 130 29.66 -0.82 -6.09
C PRO A 130 29.92 -1.44 -4.71
N SER A 131 30.52 -2.63 -4.69
CA SER A 131 31.97 -2.83 -4.61
C SER A 131 32.44 -3.05 -3.16
N LEU A 132 32.75 -4.32 -2.90
CA LEU A 132 33.75 -4.75 -1.94
C LEU A 132 34.98 -3.83 -2.09
N SER A 133 35.30 -3.09 -1.02
CA SER A 133 36.57 -2.38 -0.89
C SER A 133 37.48 -3.19 0.03
N THR A 134 38.53 -3.74 -0.60
CA THR A 134 39.83 -4.22 -0.08
C THR A 134 39.82 -5.16 1.13
#